data_AF-A0A538SSW9-F1
#
_entry.id   AF-A0A538SSW9-F1
#
_cell.length_a   1.000
_cell.length_b   1.000
_cell.length_c   1.000
_cell.angle_alpha   90.00
_cell.angle_beta   90.00
_cell.angle_gamma   90.00
#
_symmetry.space_group_name_H-M   'P 1'
#
loop_
_entity.id
_entity.type
_entity.pdbx_description
1 polymer ?
#
loop_
_entity_poly.entity_id
_entity_poly.type
_entity_poly.pdbx_seq_one_letter_code
_entity_poly.pdbx_strand_id
1 'polypeptide(L)'
;LLAAFTLITLHQTAYEVIYFWACAGTALAMLTPDLDLGFPDSHCIAFFGLHGGVVLGALVLTLGFGFKPRRGAPWRVFLLTNAYATVAAAVDLAFRTNYLYLRAKPTAPTILDWFGPWPAYLVAAEALALGLFWLLDRPFRRGGPPLDPGP
;
A
#
# COMPACT_ATOMS: atom_id res chain seq x y z
N LEU A 1 10.20 -5.91 -2.69
CA LEU A 1 10.18 -7.16 -3.51
C LEU A 1 9.06 -7.16 -4.54
N LEU A 2 7.79 -7.03 -4.15
CA LEU A 2 6.67 -7.01 -5.10
C LEU A 2 6.83 -5.94 -6.20
N ALA A 3 7.28 -4.74 -5.84
CA ALA A 3 7.59 -3.66 -6.81
C ALA A 3 8.63 -4.08 -7.87
N ALA A 4 9.74 -4.67 -7.44
CA ALA A 4 10.76 -5.18 -8.35
C ALA A 4 10.21 -6.30 -9.24
N PHE A 5 9.50 -7.28 -8.67
CA PHE A 5 8.85 -8.34 -9.42
C PHE A 5 7.93 -7.78 -10.51
N THR A 6 7.14 -6.76 -10.18
CA THR A 6 6.18 -6.17 -11.11
C THR A 6 6.86 -5.36 -12.21
N LEU A 7 7.92 -4.62 -11.89
CA LEU A 7 8.69 -3.89 -12.90
C LEU A 7 9.38 -4.84 -13.89
N ILE A 8 9.79 -6.03 -13.43
CA ILE A 8 10.45 -7.04 -14.28
C ILE A 8 9.44 -7.83 -15.10
N THR A 9 8.35 -8.29 -14.48
CA THR A 9 7.39 -9.21 -15.10
C THR A 9 6.20 -8.52 -15.77
N LEU A 10 6.01 -7.23 -15.47
CA LEU A 10 4.86 -6.44 -15.92
C LEU A 10 3.51 -7.11 -15.58
N HIS A 11 3.48 -7.88 -14.49
CA HIS A 11 2.32 -8.67 -14.11
C HIS A 11 1.18 -7.78 -13.59
N GLN A 12 0.05 -7.77 -14.32
CA GLN A 12 -1.06 -6.84 -14.11
C GLN A 12 -1.66 -6.86 -12.69
N THR A 13 -1.82 -8.03 -12.06
CA THR A 13 -2.36 -8.10 -10.68
C THR A 13 -1.37 -7.55 -9.67
N ALA A 14 -0.07 -7.77 -9.89
CA ALA A 14 0.96 -7.29 -8.98
C ALA A 14 1.09 -5.76 -9.09
N TYR A 15 0.97 -5.22 -10.31
CA TYR A 15 0.82 -3.79 -10.56
C TYR A 15 -0.35 -3.20 -9.78
N GLU A 16 -1.54 -3.79 -9.85
CA GLU A 16 -2.71 -3.25 -9.13
C GLU A 16 -2.45 -3.19 -7.63
N VAL A 17 -1.87 -4.25 -7.04
CA VAL A 17 -1.54 -4.27 -5.61
C VAL A 17 -0.58 -3.14 -5.27
N ILE A 18 0.53 -2.99 -6.02
CA ILE A 18 1.50 -1.93 -5.74
C ILE A 18 0.90 -0.56 -5.98
N TYR A 19 0.13 -0.36 -7.04
CA TYR A 19 -0.48 0.93 -7.34
C TYR A 19 -1.32 1.43 -6.17
N PHE A 20 -2.23 0.59 -5.66
CA PHE A 20 -3.09 0.97 -4.55
C PHE A 20 -2.33 1.04 -3.22
N TRP A 21 -1.41 0.11 -2.92
CA TRP A 21 -0.61 0.15 -1.71
C TRP A 21 0.30 1.38 -1.68
N ALA A 22 0.97 1.68 -2.80
CA ALA A 22 1.92 2.76 -2.90
C ALA A 22 1.25 4.13 -2.80
N CYS A 23 0.18 4.34 -3.57
CA CYS A 23 -0.49 5.63 -3.64
C CYS A 23 -1.44 5.90 -2.45
N ALA A 24 -1.75 4.90 -1.62
CA ALA A 24 -2.51 5.06 -0.39
C ALA A 24 -1.64 4.84 0.84
N GLY A 25 -1.41 3.58 1.23
CA GLY A 25 -0.74 3.23 2.48
C GLY A 25 0.69 3.75 2.57
N THR A 26 1.52 3.47 1.56
CA THR A 26 2.93 3.91 1.54
C THR A 26 3.05 5.43 1.51
N ALA A 27 2.24 6.12 0.70
CA ALA A 27 2.23 7.58 0.66
C ALA A 27 1.86 8.19 2.02
N LEU A 28 0.83 7.64 2.71
CA LEU A 28 0.48 8.08 4.06
C LEU A 28 1.61 7.79 5.07
N ALA A 29 2.24 6.62 5.00
CA ALA A 29 3.37 6.27 5.85
C ALA A 29 4.58 7.21 5.63
N MET A 30 4.80 7.67 4.40
CA MET A 30 5.85 8.66 4.11
C MET A 30 5.51 10.07 4.63
N LEU A 31 4.23 10.43 4.71
CA LEU A 31 3.78 11.71 5.25
C LEU A 31 3.81 11.75 6.78
N THR A 32 3.51 10.62 7.44
CA THR A 32 3.61 10.46 8.89
C THR A 32 4.50 9.25 9.21
N PRO A 33 5.82 9.38 9.03
CA PRO A 33 6.75 8.27 9.21
C PRO A 33 6.88 7.89 10.68
N ASP A 34 6.82 6.59 10.95
CA ASP A 34 7.17 6.01 12.25
C ASP A 34 8.70 5.81 12.32
N LEU A 35 9.42 6.90 12.53
CA LEU A 35 10.87 6.94 12.65
C LEU A 35 11.27 7.67 13.93
N ASP A 36 12.15 7.08 14.71
CA ASP A 36 12.70 7.70 15.92
C ASP A 36 13.71 8.82 15.60
N LEU A 37 14.41 8.69 14.46
CA LEU A 37 15.47 9.59 14.03
C LEU A 37 15.20 10.15 12.63
N GLY A 38 15.47 11.45 12.47
CA GLY A 38 15.38 12.15 11.18
C GLY A 38 16.65 12.03 10.34
N PHE A 39 16.66 12.71 9.19
CA PHE A 39 17.85 12.80 8.34
C PHE A 39 19.04 13.39 9.13
N PRO A 40 20.28 12.88 8.96
CA PRO A 40 20.74 11.90 7.97
C PRO A 40 20.81 10.44 8.47
N ASP A 41 20.01 10.05 9.45
CA ASP A 41 20.07 8.69 9.98
C ASP A 41 19.84 7.60 8.90
N SER A 42 20.59 6.50 9.02
CA SER A 42 20.55 5.42 8.02
C SER A 42 19.18 4.76 7.91
N HIS A 43 18.41 4.66 8.99
CA HIS A 43 17.05 4.12 8.97
C HIS A 43 16.09 5.07 8.27
N CYS A 44 16.25 6.39 8.48
CA CYS A 44 15.47 7.40 7.76
C CYS A 44 15.73 7.33 6.25
N ILE A 45 17.00 7.27 5.83
CA ILE A 45 17.38 7.14 4.42
C ILE A 45 16.82 5.83 3.83
N ALA A 46 16.96 4.71 4.54
CA ALA A 46 16.44 3.43 4.08
C ALA A 46 14.90 3.45 3.97
N PHE A 47 14.20 4.03 4.95
CA PHE A 47 12.76 4.17 4.94
C PHE A 47 12.29 4.96 3.71
N PHE A 48 12.78 6.19 3.52
CA PHE A 48 12.35 7.01 2.40
C PHE A 48 12.82 6.46 1.05
N GLY A 49 14.01 5.85 0.98
CA GLY A 49 14.52 5.22 -0.23
C GLY A 49 13.67 4.02 -0.67
N LEU A 50 13.34 3.12 0.27
CA LEU A 50 12.54 1.93 -0.02
C LEU A 50 11.07 2.27 -0.30
N HIS A 51 10.45 3.12 0.53
CA HIS A 51 9.04 3.49 0.36
C HIS A 51 8.87 4.40 -0.86
N GLY A 52 9.75 5.39 -1.03
CA GLY A 52 9.77 6.27 -2.21
C GLY A 52 10.02 5.49 -3.50
N GLY A 53 10.89 4.47 -3.48
CA GLY A 53 11.11 3.59 -4.62
C GLY A 53 9.87 2.81 -5.04
N VAL A 54 9.05 2.36 -4.08
CA VAL A 54 7.78 1.69 -4.37
C VAL A 54 6.76 2.65 -4.98
N VAL A 55 6.65 3.88 -4.46
CA VAL A 55 5.80 4.94 -5.04
C VAL A 55 6.25 5.27 -6.46
N LEU A 56 7.54 5.51 -6.66
CA LEU A 56 8.09 5.79 -7.98
C LEU A 56 7.85 4.64 -8.97
N GLY A 57 8.04 3.39 -8.55
CA GLY A 57 7.75 2.22 -9.38
C GLY A 57 6.29 2.15 -9.83
N ALA A 58 5.35 2.43 -8.93
CA ALA A 58 3.92 2.51 -9.26
C ALA A 58 3.63 3.62 -10.30
N LEU A 59 4.24 4.79 -10.13
CA LEU A 59 4.07 5.93 -11.01
C LEU A 59 4.71 5.68 -12.38
N VAL A 60 5.90 5.06 -12.45
CA VAL A 60 6.56 4.69 -13.71
C VAL A 60 5.69 3.72 -14.51
N LEU A 61 5.12 2.69 -13.86
CA LEU A 61 4.22 1.75 -14.54
C LEU A 61 2.96 2.46 -15.05
N THR A 62 2.38 3.36 -14.25
CA THR A 62 1.12 4.03 -14.59
C THR A 62 1.28 5.12 -15.65
N LEU A 63 2.25 6.02 -15.45
CA LEU A 63 2.46 7.21 -16.29
C LEU A 63 3.42 6.95 -17.46
N GLY A 64 4.41 6.08 -17.27
CA GLY A 64 5.41 5.74 -18.28
C GLY A 64 5.00 4.57 -19.15
N PHE A 65 4.61 3.44 -18.54
CA PHE A 65 4.22 2.23 -19.27
C PHE A 65 2.71 2.16 -19.57
N GLY A 66 1.92 3.12 -19.10
CA GLY A 66 0.49 3.19 -19.40
C GLY A 66 -0.36 2.10 -18.73
N PHE A 67 0.15 1.43 -17.69
CA PHE A 67 -0.63 0.49 -16.89
C PHE A 67 -1.81 1.19 -16.22
N LYS A 68 -2.94 0.48 -16.12
CA LYS A 68 -4.18 0.99 -15.51
C LYS A 68 -4.83 -0.08 -14.66
N PRO A 69 -5.42 0.26 -13.50
CA PRO A 69 -6.20 -0.69 -12.74
C PRO A 69 -7.36 -1.23 -13.58
N ARG A 70 -7.57 -2.56 -13.57
CA ARG A 70 -8.74 -3.17 -14.24
C ARG A 70 -10.03 -2.83 -13.49
N ARG A 71 -11.16 -3.00 -14.17
CA ARG A 71 -12.48 -2.94 -13.51
C ARG A 71 -12.52 -3.91 -12.33
N GLY A 72 -13.01 -3.43 -11.19
CA GLY A 72 -13.06 -4.20 -9.95
C GLY A 72 -11.73 -4.34 -9.22
N ALA A 73 -10.64 -3.72 -9.70
CA ALA A 73 -9.35 -3.74 -9.01
C ALA A 73 -9.41 -3.21 -7.57
N PRO A 74 -10.17 -2.15 -7.22
CA PRO A 74 -10.31 -1.73 -5.81
C PRO A 74 -10.75 -2.86 -4.89
N TRP A 75 -11.81 -3.58 -5.25
CA TRP A 75 -12.31 -4.71 -4.46
C TRP A 75 -11.33 -5.87 -4.42
N ARG A 76 -10.76 -6.25 -5.58
CA ARG A 76 -9.79 -7.34 -5.61
C ARG A 76 -8.57 -7.05 -4.75
N VAL A 77 -8.00 -5.85 -4.83
CA VAL A 77 -6.82 -5.49 -4.04
C VAL A 77 -7.18 -5.32 -2.58
N PHE A 78 -8.36 -4.81 -2.25
CA PHE A 78 -8.87 -4.80 -0.87
C PHE A 78 -8.96 -6.20 -0.27
N LEU A 79 -9.50 -7.18 -1.00
CA LEU A 79 -9.55 -8.58 -0.57
C LEU A 79 -8.16 -9.21 -0.43
N LEU A 80 -7.24 -8.94 -1.38
CA LEU A 80 -5.85 -9.39 -1.28
C LEU A 80 -5.13 -8.77 -0.08
N THR A 81 -5.42 -7.51 0.22
CA THR A 81 -4.86 -6.79 1.38
C THR A 81 -5.35 -7.43 2.67
N ASN A 82 -6.63 -7.78 2.75
CA ASN A 82 -7.21 -8.49 3.89
C ASN A 82 -6.65 -9.90 4.07
N ALA A 83 -6.48 -10.65 2.97
CA ALA A 83 -5.84 -11.95 3.00
C ALA A 83 -4.40 -11.84 3.52
N TYR A 84 -3.63 -10.86 3.04
CA TYR A 84 -2.29 -10.58 3.53
C TYR A 84 -2.28 -10.14 5.00
N ALA A 85 -3.21 -9.27 5.42
CA ALA A 85 -3.34 -8.83 6.80
C ALA A 85 -3.70 -9.99 7.74
N THR A 86 -4.50 -10.95 7.29
CA THR A 86 -4.80 -12.18 8.06
C THR A 86 -3.54 -13.01 8.29
N VAL A 87 -2.70 -13.18 7.25
CA VAL A 87 -1.40 -13.86 7.39
C VAL A 87 -0.48 -13.08 8.32
N ALA A 88 -0.40 -11.76 8.18
CA ALA A 88 0.39 -10.90 9.06
C ALA A 88 -0.09 -10.98 10.52
N ALA A 89 -1.40 -11.00 10.77
CA ALA A 89 -1.98 -11.18 12.10
C ALA A 89 -1.57 -12.52 12.73
N ALA A 90 -1.53 -13.60 11.94
CA ALA A 90 -1.07 -14.90 12.43
C ALA A 90 0.42 -14.88 12.81
N VAL A 91 1.26 -14.23 11.99
CA VAL A 91 2.68 -14.02 12.29
C VAL A 91 2.84 -13.18 13.56
N ASP A 92 2.10 -12.08 13.67
CA ASP A 92 2.08 -11.20 14.85
C ASP A 92 1.68 -11.92 16.13
N LEU A 93 0.73 -12.85 16.03
CA LEU A 93 0.34 -13.68 17.16
C LEU A 93 1.44 -14.67 17.54
N ALA A 94 2.04 -15.35 16.56
CA ALA A 94 3.04 -16.38 16.76
C ALA A 94 4.37 -15.83 17.28
N PHE A 95 4.82 -14.69 16.75
CA PHE A 95 6.15 -14.12 17.01
C PHE A 95 6.12 -12.87 17.89
N ARG A 96 4.93 -12.44 18.35
CA ARG A 96 4.74 -11.22 19.15
C ARG A 96 5.26 -9.95 18.45
N THR A 97 5.13 -9.92 17.12
CA THR A 97 5.43 -8.75 16.27
C THR A 97 4.18 -7.87 16.08
N ASN A 98 4.31 -6.75 15.36
CA ASN A 98 3.22 -5.81 15.08
C ASN A 98 3.24 -5.32 13.62
N TYR A 99 3.23 -6.26 12.66
CA TYR A 99 3.14 -5.94 11.25
C TYR A 99 1.82 -5.25 10.91
N LEU A 100 1.87 -4.30 9.97
CA LEU A 100 0.71 -3.47 9.57
C LEU A 100 0.00 -2.76 10.75
N TYR A 101 0.64 -2.69 11.92
CA TYR A 101 0.07 -2.17 13.16
C TYR A 101 -1.26 -2.82 13.52
N LEU A 102 -1.36 -4.16 13.41
CA LEU A 102 -2.60 -4.91 13.70
C LEU A 102 -2.87 -5.10 15.20
N ARG A 103 -1.83 -5.07 16.04
CA ARG A 103 -1.94 -5.28 17.49
C ARG A 103 -1.99 -3.96 18.28
N ALA A 104 -1.23 -2.98 17.84
CA ALA A 104 -1.14 -1.67 18.48
C ALA A 104 -0.74 -0.61 17.47
N LYS A 105 -1.08 0.65 17.76
CA LYS A 105 -0.66 1.80 16.94
C LYS A 105 0.85 2.01 17.04
N PRO A 106 1.44 2.68 16.04
CA PRO A 106 2.82 3.18 16.12
C PRO A 106 3.02 4.06 17.35
N THR A 107 4.26 4.13 17.84
CA THR A 107 4.61 5.06 18.93
C THR A 107 4.76 6.49 18.43
N ALA A 108 5.20 6.68 17.17
CA ALA A 108 5.20 7.99 16.57
C ALA A 108 3.78 8.42 16.15
N PRO A 109 3.49 9.74 16.11
CA PRO A 109 2.19 10.24 15.70
C PRO A 109 1.86 9.88 14.25
N THR A 110 0.70 9.28 14.02
CA THR A 110 0.23 8.93 12.67
C THR A 110 -1.25 9.22 12.48
N ILE A 111 -1.75 9.06 11.24
CA ILE A 111 -3.17 9.16 10.95
C ILE A 111 -4.04 8.18 11.77
N LEU A 112 -3.47 7.05 12.23
CA LEU A 112 -4.19 6.05 13.01
C LEU A 112 -4.61 6.59 14.39
N ASP A 113 -3.97 7.62 14.91
CA ASP A 113 -4.30 8.21 16.21
C ASP A 113 -5.70 8.81 16.24
N TRP A 114 -6.19 9.24 15.08
CA TRP A 114 -7.52 9.83 14.89
C TRP A 114 -8.66 8.81 14.85
N PHE A 115 -8.36 7.51 14.83
CA PHE A 115 -9.32 6.44 14.55
C PHE A 115 -9.80 5.68 15.80
N GLY A 116 -9.54 6.20 17.01
CA GLY A 116 -10.01 5.60 18.26
C GLY A 116 -9.17 4.40 18.74
N PRO A 117 -9.59 3.69 19.80
CA PRO A 117 -8.80 2.61 20.39
C PRO A 117 -8.82 1.32 19.54
N TRP A 118 -7.94 0.39 19.87
CA TRP A 118 -7.99 -0.97 19.30
C TRP A 118 -9.28 -1.69 19.79
N PRO A 119 -10.00 -2.44 18.93
CA PRO A 119 -9.76 -2.69 17.50
C PRO A 119 -10.48 -1.71 16.57
N ALA A 120 -11.18 -0.69 17.08
CA ALA A 120 -11.98 0.23 16.26
C ALA A 120 -11.17 0.94 15.17
N TYR A 121 -9.90 1.30 15.44
CA TYR A 121 -9.07 1.93 14.42
C TYR A 121 -8.76 1.04 13.22
N LEU A 122 -8.81 -0.29 13.38
CA LEU A 122 -8.61 -1.23 12.27
C LEU A 122 -9.77 -1.12 11.28
N VAL A 123 -11.00 -1.08 11.79
CA VAL A 123 -12.21 -0.90 10.96
C VAL A 123 -12.19 0.46 10.26
N ALA A 124 -11.79 1.51 10.95
CA ALA A 124 -11.62 2.84 10.35
C ALA A 124 -10.52 2.87 9.29
N ALA A 125 -9.39 2.18 9.53
CA ALA A 125 -8.30 2.05 8.56
C ALA A 125 -8.74 1.26 7.31
N GLU A 126 -9.55 0.20 7.47
CA GLU A 126 -10.14 -0.52 6.34
C GLU A 126 -11.07 0.37 5.51
N ALA A 127 -11.95 1.13 6.17
CA ALA A 127 -12.85 2.07 5.51
C ALA A 127 -12.06 3.16 4.76
N LEU A 128 -11.00 3.69 5.36
CA LEU A 128 -10.09 4.63 4.72
C LEU A 128 -9.41 3.99 3.49
N ALA A 129 -8.84 2.80 3.65
CA ALA A 129 -8.15 2.09 2.57
C ALA A 129 -9.09 1.86 1.38
N LEU A 130 -10.29 1.35 1.63
CA LEU A 130 -11.30 1.13 0.59
C LEU A 130 -11.72 2.45 -0.08
N GLY A 131 -11.93 3.52 0.70
CA GLY A 131 -12.24 4.85 0.20
C GLY A 131 -11.13 5.40 -0.72
N LEU A 132 -9.87 5.28 -0.32
CA LEU A 132 -8.71 5.69 -1.10
C LEU A 132 -8.56 4.84 -2.36
N PHE A 133 -8.76 3.52 -2.29
CA PHE A 133 -8.69 2.66 -3.47
C PHE A 133 -9.75 3.06 -4.50
N TRP A 134 -10.98 3.34 -4.05
CA TRP A 134 -12.02 3.83 -4.95
C TRP A 134 -11.72 5.20 -5.54
N LEU A 135 -11.08 6.09 -4.79
CA LEU A 135 -10.64 7.41 -5.24
C LEU A 135 -9.55 7.29 -6.31
N LEU A 136 -8.52 6.48 -6.05
CA LEU A 136 -7.40 6.21 -6.95
C LEU A 136 -7.84 5.54 -8.25
N ASP A 137 -8.91 4.74 -8.22
CA ASP A 137 -9.48 4.10 -9.41
C ASP A 137 -10.30 5.06 -10.29
N ARG A 138 -10.82 6.17 -9.75
CA ARG A 138 -11.72 7.09 -10.48
C ARG A 138 -11.20 7.54 -11.85
N PRO A 139 -9.92 7.96 -12.01
CA PRO A 139 -9.40 8.41 -13.30
C PRO A 139 -9.44 7.35 -14.39
N PHE A 140 -9.46 6.06 -14.02
CA PHE A 140 -9.33 4.94 -14.96
C PHE A 140 -10.68 4.31 -15.34
N ARG A 141 -11.77 4.64 -14.64
CA ARG A 141 -13.10 4.06 -14.91
C ARG A 141 -13.66 4.36 -16.30
N ARG A 142 -13.17 5.42 -16.94
CA ARG A 142 -13.56 5.85 -18.29
C ARG A 142 -12.53 5.49 -19.37
N GLY A 143 -11.41 4.87 -18.98
CA GLY A 143 -10.35 4.48 -19.90
C GLY A 143 -10.66 3.20 -20.67
N GLY A 144 -10.12 3.08 -21.88
CA GLY A 144 -10.08 1.83 -22.65
C GLY A 144 -9.37 0.70 -21.90
N PRO A 145 -9.45 -0.54 -22.39
CA PRO A 145 -8.90 -1.71 -21.72
C PRO A 145 -7.41 -1.52 -21.36
N PRO A 146 -6.91 -2.16 -20.29
CA PRO A 146 -5.48 -2.16 -19.99
C PRO A 146 -4.68 -2.62 -21.20
N LEU A 147 -3.41 -2.21 -21.28
CA LEU A 147 -2.47 -2.82 -22.22
C LEU A 147 -2.45 -4.33 -21.96
N ASP A 148 -2.79 -5.10 -23.00
CA ASP A 148 -2.62 -6.54 -23.00
C ASP A 148 -1.12 -6.82 -23.13
N PRO A 149 -0.45 -7.40 -22.11
CA PRO A 149 0.97 -7.73 -22.23
C PRO A 149 1.24 -8.82 -23.28
N GLY A 150 0.18 -9.43 -23.86
CA GLY A 150 0.30 -10.61 -24.69
C GLY A 150 0.61 -11.86 -23.86
N PRO A 151 0.51 -13.05 -24.47
CA PRO A 151 0.87 -14.32 -23.85
C PRO A 151 2.38 -14.44 -23.54
#